data_AF-A0A9D8HAE3-F1
#
_entry.id   AF-A0A9D8HAE3-F1
#
_cell.length_a   1.000
_cell.length_b   1.000
_cell.length_c   1.000
_cell.angle_alpha   90.00
_cell.angle_beta   90.00
_cell.angle_gamma   90.00
#
_symmetry.space_group_name_H-M   'P 1'
#
loop_
_entity.id
_entity.type
_entity.pdbx_description
1 polymer ?
#
loop_
_entity_poly.entity_id
_entity_poly.type
_entity_poly.pdbx_seq_one_letter_code
_entity_poly.pdbx_strand_id
1 'polypeptide(L)' 'MRIETLTRMAQQIAINNEGVGECEAIERVAKHLKTFWTSAMVDELRGYARGHADELDPVVLGALERLQAQHQV' A
#
# COMPACT_ATOMS: atom_id res chain seq x y z
N MET A 1 -13.19 2.89 -5.12
CA MET A 1 -12.77 2.84 -6.55
C MET A 1 -13.22 1.45 -7.03
N ARG A 2 -12.71 0.85 -8.11
CA ARG A 2 -12.79 -0.62 -8.21
C ARG A 2 -11.51 -1.19 -7.62
N ILE A 3 -11.60 -2.31 -6.91
CA ILE A 3 -10.45 -2.89 -6.20
C ILE A 3 -9.31 -3.25 -7.15
N GLU A 4 -9.61 -3.75 -8.35
CA GLU A 4 -8.60 -4.09 -9.36
C GLU A 4 -7.81 -2.86 -9.84
N THR A 5 -8.44 -1.68 -9.81
CA THR A 5 -7.76 -0.43 -10.12
C THR A 5 -6.82 -0.04 -8.97
N LEU A 6 -7.24 -0.20 -7.72
CA LEU A 6 -6.42 0.12 -6.55
C LEU A 6 -5.21 -0.81 -6.44
N THR A 7 -5.41 -2.12 -6.60
CA THR A 7 -4.31 -3.09 -6.56
C THR A 7 -3.27 -2.80 -7.65
N ARG A 8 -3.71 -2.58 -8.89
CA ARG A 8 -2.83 -2.21 -10.01
C ARG A 8 -2.07 -0.92 -9.74
N MET A 9 -2.74 0.11 -9.22
CA MET A 9 -2.08 1.39 -8.89
C MET A 9 -1.06 1.21 -7.77
N ALA A 10 -1.38 0.49 -6.71
CA ALA A 10 -0.48 0.22 -5.59
C ALA A 10 0.77 -0.56 -6.05
N GLN A 11 0.58 -1.59 -6.87
CA GLN A 11 1.67 -2.36 -7.48
C GLN A 11 2.56 -1.45 -8.35
N GLN A 12 1.97 -0.58 -9.18
CA GLN A 12 2.76 0.35 -9.99
C GLN A 12 3.58 1.33 -9.14
N ILE A 13 3.05 1.77 -8.00
CA ILE A 13 3.78 2.62 -7.05
C ILE A 13 4.95 1.85 -6.43
N ALA A 14 4.76 0.58 -6.08
CA ALA A 14 5.84 -0.29 -5.58
C ALA A 14 6.93 -0.51 -6.64
N ILE A 15 6.56 -0.85 -7.87
CA ILE A 15 7.48 -1.01 -9.02
C ILE A 15 8.33 0.25 -9.22
N ASN A 16 7.72 1.44 -9.11
CA ASN A 16 8.44 2.71 -9.24
C ASN A 16 9.49 2.96 -8.14
N ASN A 17 9.53 2.12 -7.10
CA ASN A 17 10.48 2.19 -5.98
C ASN A 17 11.40 0.95 -5.89
N GLU A 18 11.39 0.01 -6.85
CA GLU A 18 12.26 -1.20 -6.82
C GLU A 18 13.76 -0.89 -6.75
N GLY A 19 14.18 0.29 -7.23
CA GLY A 19 15.59 0.72 -7.20
C GLY A 19 16.08 1.20 -5.84
N VAL A 20 15.18 1.34 -4.84
CA VAL A 20 15.55 1.64 -3.46
C VAL A 20 15.37 0.39 -2.61
N GLY A 21 16.15 0.25 -1.54
CA GLY A 21 16.02 -0.90 -0.64
C GLY A 21 14.61 -1.05 -0.08
N GLU A 22 14.18 -2.28 0.21
CA GLU A 22 12.80 -2.62 0.58
C GLU A 22 12.22 -1.74 1.70
N CYS A 23 12.97 -1.50 2.78
CA CYS A 23 12.54 -0.63 3.87
C CYS A 23 12.23 0.80 3.38
N GLU A 24 13.07 1.35 2.51
CA GLU A 24 12.85 2.68 1.95
C GLU A 24 11.67 2.69 0.98
N ALA A 25 11.49 1.63 0.19
CA ALA A 25 10.33 1.48 -0.68
C ALA A 25 9.03 1.50 0.14
N ILE A 26 8.97 0.72 1.23
CA ILE A 26 7.81 0.67 2.15
C ILE A 26 7.48 2.07 2.69
N GLU A 27 8.47 2.82 3.16
CA GLU A 27 8.28 4.19 3.66
C GLU A 27 7.70 5.12 2.58
N ARG A 28 8.27 5.06 1.37
CA ARG A 28 7.87 5.91 0.24
C ARG A 28 6.46 5.56 -0.23
N VAL A 29 6.12 4.28 -0.34
CA VAL A 29 4.78 3.82 -0.71
C VAL A 29 3.77 4.23 0.37
N ALA A 30 4.05 3.98 1.65
CA ALA A 30 3.17 4.39 2.75
C ALA A 30 2.90 5.91 2.74
N LYS A 31 3.95 6.71 2.56
CA LYS A 31 3.82 8.17 2.43
C LYS A 31 2.98 8.56 1.23
N HIS A 32 3.16 7.91 0.07
CA HIS A 32 2.39 8.19 -1.14
C HIS A 32 0.90 7.91 -0.91
N LEU A 33 0.56 6.72 -0.42
CA LEU A 33 -0.83 6.33 -0.14
C LEU A 33 -1.47 7.32 0.85
N LYS A 34 -0.79 7.67 1.95
CA LYS A 34 -1.28 8.64 2.93
C LYS A 34 -1.53 10.03 2.36
N THR A 35 -0.69 10.46 1.40
CA THR A 35 -0.72 11.83 0.87
C THR A 35 -1.75 11.99 -0.24
N PHE A 36 -1.89 10.99 -1.11
CA PHE A 36 -2.64 11.10 -2.36
C PHE A 36 -3.92 10.29 -2.41
N TRP A 37 -4.08 9.29 -1.53
CA TRP A 37 -5.29 8.48 -1.50
C TRP A 37 -6.22 8.96 -0.39
N THR A 38 -7.52 8.81 -0.62
CA THR A 38 -8.50 9.02 0.44
C THR A 38 -8.44 7.87 1.45
N SER A 39 -8.88 8.11 2.69
CA SER A 39 -8.97 7.06 3.71
C SER A 39 -9.76 5.85 3.22
N ALA A 40 -10.88 6.08 2.54
CA ALA A 40 -11.71 5.03 1.97
C ALA A 40 -10.96 4.12 0.98
N MET A 41 -10.08 4.68 0.13
CA MET A 41 -9.27 3.87 -0.79
C MET A 41 -8.24 3.01 -0.05
N VAL A 42 -7.61 3.56 0.99
CA VAL A 42 -6.64 2.82 1.82
C VAL A 42 -7.34 1.71 2.59
N ASP A 43 -8.51 1.98 3.16
CA ASP A 43 -9.31 1.00 3.89
C ASP A 43 -9.84 -0.10 2.95
N GLU A 44 -10.25 0.24 1.73
CA GLU A 44 -10.67 -0.71 0.69
C GLU A 44 -9.52 -1.68 0.33
N LEU A 45 -8.32 -1.14 0.05
CA LEU A 45 -7.15 -1.95 -0.26
C LEU A 45 -6.69 -2.80 0.94
N ARG A 46 -6.72 -2.25 2.16
CA ARG A 46 -6.42 -3.00 3.38
C ARG A 46 -7.42 -4.13 3.62
N GLY A 47 -8.70 -3.88 3.36
CA GLY A 47 -9.75 -4.89 3.44
C GLY A 47 -9.48 -6.06 2.50
N TYR A 48 -9.09 -5.76 1.27
CA TYR A 48 -8.71 -6.78 0.27
C TYR A 48 -7.49 -7.60 0.71
N ALA A 49 -6.44 -6.94 1.19
CA ALA A 49 -5.18 -7.58 1.59
C ALA A 49 -5.36 -8.65 2.67
N ARG A 50 -6.37 -8.55 3.55
CA ARG A 50 -6.63 -9.57 4.59
C ARG A 50 -6.95 -10.96 4.05
N GLY A 51 -7.50 -11.05 2.84
CA GLY A 51 -7.87 -12.31 2.20
C GLY A 51 -7.04 -12.69 0.98
N HIS A 52 -6.22 -11.76 0.48
CA HIS A 52 -5.51 -11.88 -0.80
C HIS A 52 -4.09 -11.29 -0.69
N ALA A 53 -3.43 -11.50 0.45
CA ALA A 53 -2.10 -10.93 0.69
C ALA A 53 -1.08 -11.43 -0.34
N ASP A 54 -1.22 -12.68 -0.78
CA ASP A 54 -0.40 -13.34 -1.80
C ASP A 54 -0.56 -12.73 -3.21
N GLU A 55 -1.59 -11.90 -3.44
CA GLU A 55 -1.81 -11.19 -4.71
C GLU A 55 -1.24 -9.76 -4.71
N LEU A 56 -0.68 -9.29 -3.59
CA LEU A 56 -0.11 -7.96 -3.46
C LEU A 56 1.41 -8.01 -3.31
N ASP A 57 2.06 -6.98 -3.83
CA ASP A 57 3.50 -6.80 -3.67
C ASP A 57 3.86 -6.67 -2.17
N PRO A 58 4.93 -7.32 -1.68
CA PRO A 58 5.36 -7.22 -0.27
C PRO A 58 5.57 -5.78 0.22
N VAL A 59 6.03 -4.88 -0.65
CA VAL A 59 6.19 -3.45 -0.33
C VAL A 59 4.83 -2.79 -0.09
N VAL A 60 3.80 -3.16 -0.85
CA VAL A 60 2.43 -2.66 -0.65
C VAL A 60 1.88 -3.16 0.69
N LEU A 61 2.08 -4.44 1.02
CA LEU A 61 1.67 -5.00 2.30
C LEU A 61 2.34 -4.29 3.47
N GLY A 62 3.67 -4.14 3.45
CA GLY A 62 4.42 -3.44 4.48
C GLY A 62 3.99 -1.97 4.62
N ALA A 63 3.64 -1.30 3.51
CA ALA A 63 3.11 0.06 3.56
C ALA A 63 1.74 0.14 4.25
N LEU A 64 0.84 -0.82 3.98
CA LEU A 64 -0.49 -0.88 4.61
C LEU A 64 -0.41 -1.15 6.11
N GLU A 65 0.49 -2.05 6.53
CA GLU A 65 0.78 -2.36 7.93
C GLU A 65 1.34 -1.12 8.66
N ARG A 66 2.28 -0.43 8.04
CA ARG A 66 2.85 0.81 8.58
C ARG A 66 1.79 1.89 8.80
N LEU A 67 0.90 2.08 7.84
CA LEU A 67 -0.21 3.03 7.98
C LEU A 67 -1.20 2.62 9.08
N GLN A 68 -1.32 1.32 9.37
CA GLN A 68 -2.18 0.84 10.46
C GLN A 68 -1.56 1.20 11.82
N ALA A 69 -0.26 0.95 11.98
CA ALA A 69 0.46 1.29 13.19
C ALA A 69 0.45 2.81 13.48
N GLN A 70 0.47 3.65 12.44
CA GLN A 70 0.43 5.12 12.59
C GLN A 70 -0.95 5.69 12.98
N HIS A 71 -2.05 4.97 12.73
CA HIS A 71 -3.41 5.40 13.11
C HIS A 71 -3.85 4.88 14.48
N GLN A 72 -3.05 4.04 15.15
CA GLN A 72 -3.33 3.51 16.49
C GLN A 72 -2.80 4.41 17.63
N VAL A 73 -2.56 5.70 17.37
CA VAL A 73 -2.12 6.70 18.36
C VAL A 73 -3.12 7.84 18.45
#